data_AF-A0AAU0SM06-F1
#
_entry.id   AF-A0AAU0SM06-F1
#
_cell.length_a   1.000
_cell.length_b   1.000
_cell.length_c   1.000
_cell.angle_alpha   90.00
_cell.angle_beta   90.00
_cell.angle_gamma   90.00
#
_symmetry.space_group_name_H-M   'P 1'
#
loop_
_entity.id
_entity.type
_entity.pdbx_description
1 polymer ?
#
loop_
_entity_poly.entity_id
_entity_poly.type
_entity_poly.pdbx_seq_one_letter_code
_entity_poly.pdbx_strand_id
1 'polypeptide(L)'
;MAAKKKQTGESSSSEATVWTNVSKNPVILRDGSTVGAGDHTTPEQAEFAEGSLWEEHGILVSGAPVLMDDGADQIAALTAEVETLRAQLTTVGGEKDALLAEVEELKKQIPPKE
;
A
#
# COMPACT_ATOMS: atom_id res chain seq x y z
N MET A 1 -20.43 -52.74 -35.56
CA MET A 1 -21.19 -52.30 -34.36
C MET A 1 -20.25 -51.47 -33.50
N ALA A 2 -20.53 -50.17 -33.47
CA ALA A 2 -20.15 -49.12 -32.51
C ALA A 2 -18.78 -49.15 -31.79
N ALA A 3 -17.94 -48.19 -32.18
CA ALA A 3 -16.92 -47.58 -31.32
C ALA A 3 -17.57 -46.87 -30.12
N LYS A 4 -16.92 -46.90 -28.95
CA LYS A 4 -17.24 -45.98 -27.85
C LYS A 4 -15.97 -45.34 -27.30
N LYS A 5 -15.60 -44.25 -27.98
CA LYS A 5 -14.82 -43.13 -27.44
C LYS A 5 -15.64 -42.54 -26.28
N LYS A 6 -15.03 -42.37 -25.10
CA LYS A 6 -15.53 -41.49 -24.04
C LYS A 6 -14.29 -40.84 -23.43
N GLN A 7 -13.70 -39.90 -24.15
CA GLN A 7 -13.94 -38.47 -23.98
C GLN A 7 -13.42 -38.02 -22.62
N THR A 8 -12.09 -37.87 -22.58
CA THR A 8 -11.39 -36.89 -21.75
C THR A 8 -11.98 -35.52 -22.11
N GLY A 9 -13.03 -35.10 -21.42
CA GLY A 9 -13.50 -33.71 -21.44
C GLY A 9 -12.43 -32.88 -20.74
N GLU A 10 -11.65 -32.13 -21.51
CA GLU A 10 -11.89 -30.70 -21.70
C GLU A 10 -11.87 -29.97 -20.37
N SER A 11 -10.67 -29.45 -20.08
CA SER A 11 -10.42 -28.30 -19.22
C SER A 11 -11.46 -27.22 -19.50
N SER A 12 -12.54 -27.19 -18.72
CA SER A 12 -13.39 -26.01 -18.62
C SER A 12 -12.84 -25.19 -17.48
N SER A 13 -12.04 -24.21 -17.84
CA SER A 13 -11.57 -23.11 -17.01
C SER A 13 -12.77 -22.40 -16.38
N SER A 14 -13.24 -22.87 -15.23
CA SER A 14 -13.96 -22.02 -14.28
C SER A 14 -12.94 -21.00 -13.81
N GLU A 15 -13.10 -19.73 -14.19
CA GLU A 15 -12.44 -18.62 -13.50
C GLU A 15 -12.74 -18.78 -12.01
N ALA A 16 -11.78 -19.32 -11.25
CA ALA A 16 -11.94 -19.46 -9.82
C ALA A 16 -12.10 -18.03 -9.27
N THR A 17 -13.26 -17.72 -8.71
CA THR A 17 -13.53 -16.43 -8.09
C THR A 17 -12.56 -16.24 -6.93
N VAL A 18 -11.56 -15.41 -7.12
CA VAL A 18 -10.62 -15.03 -6.06
C VAL A 18 -11.33 -14.07 -5.11
N TRP A 19 -11.14 -14.24 -3.81
CA TRP A 19 -11.69 -13.36 -2.78
C TRP A 19 -10.58 -12.57 -2.11
N THR A 20 -10.75 -11.26 -1.97
CA THR A 20 -9.79 -10.35 -1.35
C THR A 20 -10.22 -9.97 0.06
N ASN A 21 -9.31 -10.08 1.02
CA ASN A 21 -9.50 -9.59 2.38
C ASN A 21 -9.24 -8.08 2.45
N VAL A 22 -10.31 -7.31 2.59
CA VAL A 22 -10.23 -5.83 2.69
C VAL A 22 -10.02 -5.34 4.12
N SER A 23 -9.94 -6.24 5.11
CA SER A 23 -9.76 -5.87 6.51
C SER A 23 -8.27 -5.76 6.90
N LYS A 24 -8.02 -5.10 8.04
CA LYS A 24 -6.68 -4.98 8.64
C LYS A 24 -6.25 -6.22 9.44
N ASN A 25 -7.13 -7.22 9.56
CA ASN A 25 -6.89 -8.43 10.34
C ASN A 25 -6.88 -9.65 9.42
N PRO A 26 -6.14 -10.72 9.78
CA PRO A 26 -6.23 -11.97 9.05
C PRO A 26 -7.63 -12.57 9.19
N VAL A 27 -8.15 -13.08 8.07
CA VAL A 27 -9.42 -13.79 7.99
C VAL A 27 -9.15 -15.28 8.10
N ILE A 28 -9.90 -15.98 8.95
CA ILE A 28 -9.79 -17.44 9.09
C ILE A 28 -10.98 -18.08 8.37
N LEU A 29 -10.70 -18.93 7.39
CA LEU A 29 -11.69 -19.65 6.61
C LEU A 29 -12.17 -20.91 7.34
N ARG A 30 -13.22 -21.56 6.83
CA ARG A 30 -13.86 -22.73 7.46
C ARG A 30 -12.95 -23.96 7.56
N ASP A 31 -11.97 -24.07 6.68
CA ASP A 31 -10.95 -25.12 6.69
C ASP A 31 -9.81 -24.84 7.70
N GLY A 32 -9.86 -23.69 8.40
CA GLY A 32 -8.84 -23.24 9.33
C GLY A 32 -7.66 -22.53 8.66
N SER A 33 -7.65 -22.41 7.33
CA SER A 33 -6.65 -21.63 6.62
C SER A 33 -6.89 -20.14 6.81
N THR A 34 -5.84 -19.33 6.58
CA THR A 34 -5.89 -17.88 6.82
C THR A 34 -5.60 -17.09 5.56
N VAL A 35 -6.35 -16.01 5.34
CA VAL A 35 -6.07 -14.98 4.34
C VAL A 35 -5.54 -13.74 5.07
N GLY A 36 -4.32 -13.31 4.77
CA GLY A 36 -3.72 -12.13 5.37
C GLY A 36 -4.47 -10.84 5.05
N ALA A 37 -4.14 -9.76 5.77
CA ALA A 37 -4.74 -8.45 5.53
C ALA A 37 -4.30 -7.90 4.17
N GLY A 38 -5.25 -7.58 3.28
CA GLY A 38 -4.95 -7.17 1.90
C GLY A 38 -4.57 -8.31 0.95
N ASP A 39 -4.46 -9.55 1.46
CA ASP A 39 -4.21 -10.73 0.64
C ASP A 39 -5.50 -11.27 0.02
N HIS A 40 -5.34 -12.27 -0.85
CA HIS A 40 -6.43 -12.95 -1.52
C HIS A 40 -6.35 -14.46 -1.36
N THR A 41 -7.51 -15.10 -1.51
CA THR A 41 -7.63 -16.56 -1.45
C THR A 41 -6.90 -17.21 -2.63
N THR A 42 -6.23 -18.32 -2.36
CA THR A 42 -5.88 -19.27 -3.43
C THR A 42 -7.15 -19.89 -4.03
N PRO A 43 -7.09 -20.51 -5.23
CA PRO A 43 -8.25 -21.17 -5.83
C PRO A 43 -8.90 -22.22 -4.92
N GLU A 44 -8.11 -22.96 -4.15
CA GLU A 44 -8.62 -23.95 -3.19
C GLU A 44 -9.31 -23.29 -1.99
N GLN A 45 -8.82 -22.12 -1.56
CA GLN A 45 -9.42 -21.35 -0.47
C GLN A 45 -10.69 -20.61 -0.87
N ALA A 46 -10.86 -20.29 -2.14
CA ALA A 46 -12.02 -19.55 -2.66
C ALA A 46 -13.35 -20.25 -2.35
N GLU A 47 -13.36 -21.59 -2.38
CA GLU A 47 -14.54 -22.41 -2.05
C GLU A 47 -14.99 -22.23 -0.58
N PHE A 48 -14.07 -21.86 0.32
CA PHE A 48 -14.37 -21.62 1.73
C PHE A 48 -14.71 -20.15 2.03
N ALA A 49 -14.50 -19.25 1.07
CA ALA A 49 -14.84 -17.85 1.16
C ALA A 49 -16.27 -17.55 0.68
N GLU A 50 -16.75 -18.26 -0.34
CA GLU A 50 -18.13 -18.18 -0.82
C GLU A 50 -19.13 -18.69 0.24
N GLY A 51 -20.16 -17.91 0.53
CA GLY A 51 -21.14 -18.15 1.60
C GLY A 51 -20.56 -18.10 3.01
N SER A 52 -19.39 -17.47 3.19
CA SER A 52 -18.77 -17.28 4.51
C SER A 52 -19.33 -16.04 5.21
N LEU A 53 -19.25 -16.02 6.55
CA LEU A 53 -19.58 -14.82 7.33
C LEU A 53 -18.71 -13.62 6.92
N TRP A 54 -17.50 -13.87 6.41
CA TRP A 54 -16.61 -12.82 5.95
C TRP A 54 -17.10 -12.18 4.66
N GLU A 55 -17.67 -12.96 3.73
CA GLU A 55 -18.36 -12.42 2.54
C GLU A 55 -19.60 -11.63 2.96
N GLU A 56 -20.46 -12.21 3.81
CA GLU A 56 -21.72 -11.57 4.22
C GLU A 56 -21.50 -10.20 4.88
N HIS A 57 -20.39 -10.06 5.62
CA HIS A 57 -19.99 -8.82 6.26
C HIS A 57 -19.10 -7.92 5.39
N GLY A 58 -18.86 -8.28 4.13
CA GLY A 58 -18.06 -7.50 3.18
C GLY A 58 -16.58 -7.41 3.52
N ILE A 59 -16.07 -8.34 4.33
CA ILE A 59 -14.65 -8.46 4.69
C ILE A 59 -13.88 -9.22 3.61
N LEU A 60 -14.49 -10.26 3.04
CA LEU A 60 -14.01 -10.88 1.81
C LEU A 60 -14.86 -10.36 0.65
N VAL A 61 -14.22 -9.77 -0.35
CA VAL A 61 -14.89 -9.24 -1.54
C VAL A 61 -14.39 -9.99 -2.77
N SER A 62 -15.31 -10.36 -3.66
CA SER A 62 -14.96 -11.07 -4.90
C SER A 62 -14.14 -10.18 -5.83
N GLY A 63 -13.11 -10.78 -6.43
CA GLY A 63 -12.13 -10.11 -7.28
C GLY A 63 -10.72 -10.19 -6.71
N ALA A 64 -9.74 -10.16 -7.60
CA ALA A 64 -8.33 -10.02 -7.24
C ALA A 64 -8.10 -8.65 -6.56
N PRO A 65 -7.15 -8.56 -5.63
CA PRO A 65 -6.84 -7.30 -4.98
C PRO A 65 -6.35 -6.36 -6.08
N VAL A 66 -7.06 -5.25 -6.24
CA VAL A 66 -6.55 -4.15 -7.03
C VAL A 66 -5.40 -3.58 -6.20
N LEU A 67 -4.17 -3.99 -6.51
CA LEU A 67 -3.00 -3.17 -6.24
C LEU A 67 -3.31 -1.84 -6.92
N MET A 68 -3.82 -0.87 -6.17
CA MET A 68 -3.89 0.47 -6.70
C MET A 68 -2.44 0.85 -7.02
N ASP A 69 -2.19 1.27 -8.27
CA ASP A 69 -0.91 1.84 -8.70
C ASP A 69 -0.58 3.14 -7.93
N ASP A 70 -1.42 3.53 -6.97
CA ASP A 70 -1.28 4.68 -6.10
C ASP A 70 -0.01 4.62 -5.24
N GLY A 71 0.52 3.44 -4.94
CA GLY A 71 1.75 3.30 -4.15
C GLY A 71 2.95 3.93 -4.85
N ALA A 72 3.09 3.75 -6.17
CA ALA A 72 4.21 4.31 -6.93
C ALA A 72 4.11 5.83 -7.04
N ASP A 73 2.91 6.34 -7.33
CA ASP A 73 2.65 7.79 -7.41
C ASP A 73 2.79 8.47 -6.05
N GLN A 74 2.35 7.82 -4.97
CA GLN A 74 2.50 8.32 -3.61
C GLN A 74 3.96 8.33 -3.16
N ILE A 75 4.74 7.30 -3.51
CA ILE A 75 6.19 7.27 -3.27
C ILE A 75 6.88 8.41 -4.03
N ALA A 76 6.52 8.63 -5.29
CA ALA A 76 7.08 9.72 -6.10
C ALA A 76 6.74 11.10 -5.50
N ALA A 77 5.48 11.32 -5.10
CA ALA A 77 5.04 12.56 -4.48
C ALA A 77 5.76 12.83 -3.15
N LEU A 78 5.85 11.82 -2.27
CA LEU A 78 6.57 11.94 -0.99
C LEU A 78 8.07 12.19 -1.20
N THR A 79 8.67 11.57 -2.23
CA THR A 79 10.08 11.79 -2.57
C THR A 79 10.32 13.24 -3.00
N ALA A 80 9.48 13.78 -3.88
CA ALA A 80 9.57 15.17 -4.34
C ALA A 80 9.36 16.18 -3.19
N GLU A 81 8.44 15.88 -2.26
CA GLU A 81 8.22 16.70 -1.07
C GLU A 81 9.46 16.71 -0.16
N VAL A 82 10.08 15.56 0.09
CA VAL A 82 11.31 15.45 0.89
C VAL A 82 12.46 16.25 0.28
N GLU A 83 12.64 16.20 -1.03
CA GLU A 83 13.66 16.98 -1.73
C GLU A 83 13.42 18.48 -1.59
N THR A 84 12.17 18.90 -1.74
CA THR A 84 11.76 20.31 -1.56
C THR A 84 12.04 20.81 -0.14
N LEU A 85 11.65 20.02 0.88
CA LEU A 85 11.89 20.37 2.28
C LEU A 85 13.38 20.46 2.61
N ARG A 86 14.22 19.57 2.06
CA ARG A 86 15.68 19.62 2.23
C ARG A 86 16.30 20.87 1.60
N ALA A 87 15.83 21.25 0.41
CA ALA A 87 16.27 22.48 -0.24
C ALA A 87 15.91 23.71 0.60
N GLN A 88 14.67 23.79 1.07
CA GLN A 88 14.21 24.88 1.95
C GLN A 88 15.04 24.96 3.23
N LEU A 89 15.32 23.81 3.87
CA LEU A 89 16.13 23.77 5.10
C LEU A 89 17.56 24.29 4.86
N THR A 90 18.14 23.97 3.71
CA THR A 90 19.49 24.43 3.33
C THR A 90 19.51 25.95 3.13
N THR A 91 18.52 26.49 2.42
CA THR A 91 18.38 27.94 2.21
C THR A 91 18.19 28.68 3.53
N VAL A 92 17.24 28.25 4.36
CA VAL A 92 16.96 28.88 5.66
C VAL A 92 18.17 28.77 6.60
N GLY A 93 18.92 27.67 6.55
CA GLY A 93 20.18 27.52 7.27
C GLY A 93 21.21 28.58 6.87
N GLY A 94 21.40 28.79 5.57
CA GLY A 94 22.31 29.82 5.05
C GLY A 94 21.89 31.25 5.42
N GLU A 95 20.60 31.56 5.32
CA GLU A 95 20.05 32.86 5.73
C GLU A 95 20.27 33.13 7.22
N LYS A 96 20.04 32.12 8.06
CA LYS A 96 20.29 32.21 9.50
C LYS A 96 21.77 32.51 9.78
N ASP A 97 22.69 31.81 9.13
CA ASP A 97 24.12 32.01 9.35
C ASP A 97 24.57 33.40 8.89
N ALA A 98 24.04 33.90 7.77
CA ALA A 98 24.28 35.26 7.30
C ALA A 98 23.77 36.32 8.29
N LEU A 99 22.54 36.16 8.79
CA LEU A 99 21.97 37.07 9.79
C LEU A 99 22.75 37.04 11.11
N LEU A 100 23.22 35.87 11.56
CA LEU A 100 24.06 35.77 12.74
C LEU A 100 25.39 36.50 12.56
N ALA A 101 26.03 36.39 11.38
CA ALA A 101 27.25 37.12 11.07
C ALA A 101 27.01 38.65 11.06
N GLU A 102 25.91 39.11 10.48
CA GLU A 102 25.53 40.52 10.46
C GLU A 102 25.28 41.06 11.88
N VAL A 103 24.56 40.31 12.72
CA VAL A 103 24.32 40.66 14.12
C VAL A 103 25.64 40.78 14.90
N GLU A 104 26.57 39.85 14.73
CA GLU A 104 27.88 39.91 15.38
C GLU A 104 28.71 41.12 14.91
N GLU A 105 28.62 41.48 13.63
CA GLU A 105 29.30 42.67 13.12
C GLU A 105 28.68 43.97 13.66
N LEU A 106 27.35 44.06 13.69
CA LEU A 106 26.65 45.21 14.26
C LEU A 106 26.94 45.38 15.76
N LYS A 107 27.04 44.29 16.52
CA LYS A 107 27.42 44.34 17.94
C LYS A 107 28.78 45.00 18.17
N LYS A 108 29.75 44.80 17.29
CA LYS A 108 31.09 45.43 17.40
C LYS A 108 31.04 46.94 17.21
N GLN A 109 30.04 47.45 16.48
CA GLN A 109 29.88 48.87 16.21
C GLN A 109 29.18 49.63 17.34
N ILE A 110 28.62 48.93 18.33
CA ILE A 110 27.98 49.55 19.48
C ILE A 110 29.06 49.91 20.50
N PRO A 111 29.30 51.20 20.79
CA PRO A 111 30.24 51.59 21.83
C PRO A 111 29.77 51.08 23.20
N PRO A 112 30.69 50.71 24.12
CA PRO A 112 30.31 50.34 25.47
C PRO A 112 29.56 51.50 26.13
N LYS A 113 28.38 51.23 26.69
CA LYS A 113 27.65 52.21 27.49
C LYS A 113 28.48 52.53 28.74
N GLU A 114 28.91 53.80 28.86
CA GLU A 114 29.40 54.39 30.12
C GLU A 114 28.29 54.51 31.16
#